data_AF-A0A101FG18-F1
#
_entry.id   AF-A0A101FG18-F1
#
_cell.length_a   1.000
_cell.length_b   1.000
_cell.length_c   1.000
_cell.angle_alpha   90.00
_cell.angle_beta   90.00
_cell.angle_gamma   90.00
#
_symmetry.space_group_name_H-M   'P 1'
#
loop_
_entity.id
_entity.type
_entity.pdbx_description
1 polymer ?
#
loop_
_entity_poly.entity_id
_entity_poly.type
_entity_poly.pdbx_seq_one_letter_code
_entity_poly.pdbx_strand_id
1 'polypeptide(L)' 'DGIILADEISPDTCRFWDRDTKEKLDKDRFRHDLGGLIPAYEEIWKRLQGGKPVV' A
#
# COMPACT_ATOMS: atom_id res chain seq x y z
N ASP A 1 30.43 9.41 -11.09
CA ASP A 1 29.72 8.77 -9.96
C ASP A 1 28.23 9.07 -10.03
N GLY A 2 27.39 8.07 -9.78
CA GLY A 2 25.92 8.15 -9.88
C GLY A 2 25.24 8.10 -8.51
N ILE A 3 24.01 8.61 -8.44
CA ILE A 3 23.16 8.56 -7.24
C ILE A 3 22.52 7.18 -7.13
N ILE A 4 22.57 6.58 -5.94
CA ILE A 4 21.92 5.29 -5.63
C ILE A 4 20.77 5.54 -4.66
N LEU A 5 19.60 4.99 -4.99
CA LEU A 5 18.45 4.94 -4.08
C LEU A 5 18.63 3.77 -3.10
N ALA A 6 18.29 3.99 -1.83
CA ALA A 6 18.45 3.03 -0.74
C ALA A 6 17.11 2.79 -0.01
N ASP A 7 17.20 2.14 1.15
CA ASP A 7 16.07 1.84 2.06
C ASP A 7 14.97 0.98 1.39
N GLU A 8 13.70 1.16 1.78
CA GLU A 8 12.58 0.37 1.29
C GLU A 8 11.45 1.20 0.66
N ILE A 9 10.75 0.58 -0.29
CA ILE A 9 9.49 1.09 -0.86
C ILE A 9 8.41 0.06 -0.57
N SER A 10 7.57 0.35 0.42
CA SER A 10 6.54 -0.54 0.93
C SER A 10 5.29 0.26 1.34
N PRO A 11 4.15 -0.37 1.65
CA PRO A 11 3.01 0.33 2.24
C PRO A 11 3.30 0.91 3.64
N ASP A 12 4.46 0.61 4.24
CA ASP A 12 4.95 1.29 5.45
C ASP A 12 5.51 2.69 5.15
N THR A 13 6.27 2.82 4.06
CA THR A 13 6.98 4.04 3.66
C THR A 13 6.24 4.87 2.61
N CYS A 14 5.18 4.33 2.01
CA CYS A 14 4.37 4.99 0.99
C CYS A 14 2.90 5.14 1.43
N ARG A 15 2.19 6.08 0.80
CA ARG A 15 0.74 6.22 0.95
C ARG A 15 0.05 5.75 -0.34
N PHE A 16 -0.78 4.73 -0.25
CA PHE A 16 -1.50 4.14 -1.37
C PHE A 16 -2.99 4.25 -1.14
N TRP A 17 -3.66 5.04 -1.96
CA TRP A 17 -5.10 5.17 -1.91
C TRP A 17 -5.70 4.51 -3.13
N ASP A 18 -6.77 3.75 -2.92
CA ASP A 18 -7.55 3.24 -4.03
C ASP A 18 -8.05 4.41 -4.89
N ARG A 19 -7.93 4.25 -6.22
CA ARG A 19 -8.24 5.33 -7.16
C ARG A 19 -9.71 5.71 -7.08
N ASP A 20 -10.59 4.73 -6.94
CA ASP A 20 -12.02 4.86 -7.14
C ASP A 20 -12.72 5.12 -5.78
N THR A 21 -12.32 4.43 -4.71
CA THR A 21 -12.93 4.55 -3.38
C THR A 21 -12.22 5.53 -2.43
N LYS A 22 -10.97 5.89 -2.74
CA LYS A 22 -10.05 6.62 -1.83
C LYS A 22 -9.77 5.87 -0.53
N GLU A 23 -10.05 4.57 -0.48
CA GLU A 23 -9.68 3.73 0.65
C GLU A 23 -8.15 3.72 0.82
N LYS A 24 -7.68 3.82 2.07
CA LYS A 24 -6.26 3.76 2.39
C LYS A 24 -5.80 2.32 2.42
N LEU A 25 -4.76 1.99 1.66
CA LEU A 25 -4.19 0.65 1.52
C LEU A 25 -2.73 0.60 2.04
N ASP A 26 -2.45 1.38 3.09
CA ASP A 26 -1.12 1.60 3.64
C ASP A 26 -1.15 1.66 5.17
N LYS A 27 0.00 1.94 5.80
CA LYS A 27 0.16 1.96 7.26
C LYS A 27 -0.73 2.98 7.98
N ASP A 28 -1.34 3.94 7.27
CA ASP A 28 -2.39 4.79 7.84
C ASP A 28 -3.54 4.01 8.45
N ARG A 29 -3.83 2.81 7.93
CA ARG A 29 -4.86 1.97 8.51
C ARG A 29 -4.57 1.61 9.96
N PHE A 30 -3.30 1.39 10.28
CA PHE A 30 -2.85 1.23 11.66
C PHE A 30 -2.81 2.56 12.41
N ARG A 31 -2.27 3.63 11.81
CA ARG A 31 -2.14 4.94 12.47
C ARG A 31 -3.48 5.57 12.87
N HIS A 32 -4.54 5.24 12.16
CA HIS A 32 -5.88 5.81 12.35
C HIS A 32 -6.93 4.77 12.74
N ASP A 33 -6.50 3.58 13.22
CA ASP A 33 -7.39 2.52 13.71
C ASP A 33 -8.50 2.10 12.71
N LEU A 34 -8.18 2.10 11.41
CA LEU A 34 -9.12 1.76 10.32
C LEU A 34 -9.27 0.24 10.11
N GLY A 35 -8.58 -0.58 10.91
CA GLY A 35 -8.53 -2.03 10.79
C GLY A 35 -7.92 -2.52 9.47
N GLY A 36 -7.88 -3.83 9.24
CA GLY A 36 -7.54 -4.39 7.91
C GLY A 36 -6.13 -4.10 7.39
N LEU A 37 -5.13 -3.94 8.26
CA LEU A 37 -3.74 -3.65 7.85
C LEU A 37 -3.17 -4.75 6.93
N ILE A 38 -3.23 -6.02 7.38
CA ILE A 38 -2.72 -7.16 6.60
C ILE A 38 -3.48 -7.30 5.27
N PRO A 39 -4.84 -7.33 5.24
CA PRO A 39 -5.58 -7.36 3.97
C PRO A 39 -5.23 -6.22 3.00
N ALA A 40 -5.00 -5.00 3.50
CA ALA A 40 -4.61 -3.88 2.65
C ALA A 40 -3.25 -4.11 1.96
N TYR A 41 -2.30 -4.72 2.68
CA TYR A 41 -0.98 -5.00 2.14
C TYR A 41 -1.03 -6.16 1.13
N GLU A 42 -1.86 -7.18 1.40
CA GLU A 42 -2.16 -8.26 0.47
C GLU A 42 -2.83 -7.75 -0.81
N GLU A 43 -3.74 -6.76 -0.70
CA GLU A 43 -4.38 -6.13 -1.85
C GLU A 43 -3.37 -5.36 -2.71
N ILE A 44 -2.44 -4.62 -2.10
CA ILE A 44 -1.34 -3.97 -2.84
C ILE A 44 -0.49 -5.01 -3.56
N TRP A 45 -0.09 -6.09 -2.87
CA TRP A 45 0.69 -7.18 -3.47
C TRP A 45 -0.03 -7.80 -4.66
N LYS A 46 -1.32 -8.11 -4.50
CA LYS A 46 -2.17 -8.69 -5.55
C LYS A 46 -2.22 -7.79 -6.80
N ARG A 47 -2.39 -6.47 -6.63
CA ARG A 47 -2.43 -5.52 -7.77
C ARG A 47 -1.08 -5.42 -8.48
N LEU A 48 0.02 -5.43 -7.73
CA LEU A 48 1.37 -5.43 -8.31
C LEU A 48 1.65 -6.71 -9.12
N GLN A 49 1.03 -7.83 -8.76
CA GLN A 49 1.07 -9.07 -9.52
C GLN A 49 0.12 -9.10 -10.74
N GLY A 50 -0.58 -8.00 -11.04
CA GLY A 50 -1.56 -7.92 -12.13
C GLY A 50 -2.93 -8.51 -11.79
N GLY A 51 -3.19 -8.82 -10.51
CA GLY A 51 -4.51 -9.22 -10.05
C GLY A 51 -5.53 -8.08 -10.08
N LYS A 52 -6.80 -8.41 -10.31
CA LYS A 52 -7.87 -7.41 -10.30
C LYS A 52 -8.16 -6.92 -8.87
N PRO A 53 -8.41 -5.61 -8.68
CA PRO A 53 -8.86 -5.04 -7.42
C PRO A 53 -10.07 -5.77 -6.83
N VAL A 54 -10.12 -5.91 -5.50
CA VAL A 54 -11.28 -6.51 -4.78
C VAL A 54 -12.05 -5.50 -3.94
N VAL A 55 -11.50 -4.29 -3.78
CA VAL A 55 -12.12 -3.18 -3.06
C VAL A 55 -12.89 -2.27 -3.99
#